data_AF-A0A087G3J8-F1
#
_entry.id   AF-A0A087G3J8-F1
#
_cell.length_a   1.000
_cell.length_b   1.000
_cell.length_c   1.000
_cell.angle_alpha   90.00
_cell.angle_beta   90.00
_cell.angle_gamma   90.00
#
_symmetry.space_group_name_H-M   'P 1'
#
loop_
_entity.id
_entity.type
_entity.pdbx_description
1 polymer ?
#
loop_
_entity_poly.entity_id
_entity_poly.type
_entity_poly.pdbx_seq_one_letter_code
_entity_poly.pdbx_strand_id
1 'polypeptide(L)'
;MLQFNSDLYGVLEDPSLESIISWSKSNKSFVIWDPKELIDRGILAQYCYQDLPMLFRFLRLHGFTKVKGSRHLEFGHKKYFARGHPELMEKLQLEVAEKIKKKA
;
A
#
# COMPACT_ATOMS: atom_id res chain seq x y z
N MET A 1 24.62 0.62 2.78
CA MET A 1 23.33 0.79 3.49
C MET A 1 22.28 1.06 2.43
N LEU A 2 21.55 0.01 2.01
CA LEU A 2 20.54 0.14 0.97
C LEU A 2 19.31 0.80 1.60
N GLN A 3 18.96 2.00 1.12
CA GLN A 3 17.67 2.64 1.37
C GLN A 3 16.58 1.79 0.73
N PHE A 4 16.05 0.81 1.46
CA PHE A 4 14.89 0.05 1.02
C PHE A 4 13.64 0.60 1.70
N ASN A 5 13.29 1.84 1.37
CA ASN A 5 11.94 2.32 1.65
C ASN A 5 11.07 1.82 0.50
N SER A 6 10.42 0.68 0.73
CA SER A 6 9.15 0.44 0.07
C SER A 6 8.22 1.56 0.57
N ASP A 7 8.02 2.61 -0.24
CA ASP A 7 7.41 3.89 0.17
C ASP A 7 6.12 3.75 0.99
N LEU A 8 5.34 2.68 0.72
CA LEU A 8 4.15 2.32 1.50
C LEU A 8 4.45 1.83 2.92
N TYR A 9 5.50 1.01 3.12
CA TYR A 9 5.91 0.56 4.45
C TYR A 9 6.41 1.73 5.30
N GLY A 10 7.15 2.67 4.71
CA GLY A 10 7.61 3.87 5.44
C GLY A 10 6.45 4.66 6.03
N VAL A 11 5.42 4.92 5.22
CA VAL A 11 4.19 5.62 5.65
C VAL A 11 3.43 4.82 6.71
N LEU A 12 3.33 3.50 6.56
CA LEU A 12 2.57 2.66 7.50
C LEU A 12 3.29 2.43 8.83
N GLU A 13 4.61 2.61 8.88
CA GLU A 13 5.39 2.54 10.11
C GLU A 13 5.52 3.91 10.81
N ASP A 14 5.12 5.02 10.19
CA ASP A 14 5.13 6.34 10.81
C ASP A 14 3.97 6.49 11.82
N PRO A 15 4.25 6.58 13.14
CA PRO A 15 3.20 6.69 14.16
C PRO A 15 2.40 7.99 14.05
N SER A 16 2.97 9.05 13.47
CA SER A 16 2.28 10.33 13.28
C SER A 16 1.14 10.23 12.26
N LEU A 17 1.17 9.22 11.40
CA LEU A 17 0.19 8.98 10.35
C LEU A 17 -0.85 7.93 10.72
N GLU A 18 -0.73 7.28 11.88
CA GLU A 18 -1.59 6.15 12.30
C GLU A 18 -3.09 6.51 12.30
N SER A 19 -3.43 7.77 12.58
CA SER A 19 -4.80 8.29 12.54
C SER A 19 -5.37 8.50 11.13
N ILE A 20 -4.52 8.50 10.11
CA ILE A 20 -4.86 8.76 8.70
C ILE A 20 -4.74 7.46 7.89
N ILE A 21 -3.63 6.74 8.08
CA ILE A 21 -3.33 5.47 7.43
C ILE A 21 -2.49 4.60 8.38
N SER A 22 -2.87 3.34 8.54
CA SER A 22 -2.15 2.43 9.45
C SER A 22 -2.19 0.99 8.99
N TRP A 23 -1.31 0.16 9.56
CA TRP A 23 -1.51 -1.28 9.56
C TRP A 23 -2.82 -1.67 10.23
N SER A 24 -3.46 -2.72 9.73
CA SER A 24 -4.55 -3.37 10.45
C SER A 24 -4.02 -4.15 11.65
N LYS A 25 -4.90 -4.48 12.59
CA LYS A 25 -4.56 -5.32 13.76
C LYS A 25 -3.97 -6.69 13.39
N SER A 26 -4.28 -7.18 12.19
CA SER A 26 -3.77 -8.46 11.69
C SER A 26 -2.38 -8.38 11.09
N ASN A 27 -1.84 -7.16 10.88
CA ASN A 27 -0.56 -6.89 10.23
C ASN A 27 -0.45 -7.46 8.79
N LYS A 28 -1.58 -7.80 8.16
CA LYS A 28 -1.66 -8.37 6.79
C LYS A 28 -2.39 -7.48 5.80
N SER A 29 -2.85 -6.31 6.26
CA SER A 29 -3.57 -5.31 5.50
C SER A 29 -3.26 -3.94 6.08
N PHE A 30 -3.57 -2.89 5.32
CA PHE A 30 -3.55 -1.52 5.79
C PHE A 30 -4.94 -0.89 5.63
N VAL A 31 -5.20 0.12 6.45
CA VAL A 31 -6.47 0.83 6.51
C VAL A 31 -6.20 2.31 6.24
N ILE A 32 -6.96 2.89 5.33
CA ILE A 32 -7.06 4.34 5.16
C ILE A 32 -8.27 4.80 5.97
N TRP A 33 -8.01 5.57 7.02
CA TRP A 33 -9.01 6.09 7.96
C TRP A 33 -9.60 7.39 7.46
N ASP A 34 -8.74 8.32 7.02
CA ASP A 34 -9.13 9.63 6.50
C ASP A 34 -8.48 9.89 5.12
N PRO A 35 -9.19 9.59 4.02
CA PRO A 35 -8.67 9.82 2.67
C PRO A 35 -8.46 11.30 2.34
N LYS A 36 -9.21 12.20 2.98
CA LYS A 36 -9.13 13.64 2.73
C LYS A 36 -7.85 14.20 3.36
N GLU A 37 -7.60 13.88 4.62
CA GLU A 37 -6.38 14.30 5.31
C GLU A 37 -5.12 13.72 4.64
N LEU A 38 -5.23 12.52 4.08
CA LEU A 38 -4.17 11.87 3.32
C LEU A 38 -3.76 12.68 2.06
N ILE A 39 -4.74 13.31 1.40
CA ILE A 39 -4.49 14.25 0.28
C ILE A 39 -3.97 15.59 0.81
N ASP A 40 -4.67 16.19 1.78
CA ASP A 40 -4.42 17.57 2.23
C ASP A 40 -3.03 17.75 2.84
N ARG A 41 -2.51 16.72 3.53
CA ARG A 41 -1.13 16.73 4.06
C ARG A 41 -0.06 16.42 3.02
N GLY A 42 -0.44 16.13 1.78
CA GLY A 42 0.50 15.73 0.74
C GLY A 42 1.21 14.40 1.03
N ILE A 43 0.65 13.54 1.89
CA ILE A 43 1.19 12.21 2.18
C ILE A 43 1.25 11.39 0.90
N LEU A 44 0.29 11.63 -0.02
CA LEU A 44 0.35 11.04 -1.35
C LEU A 44 1.60 11.43 -2.16
N ALA A 45 2.02 12.69 -2.08
CA ALA A 45 3.20 13.14 -2.83
C ALA A 45 4.48 12.48 -2.30
N GLN A 46 4.53 12.14 -1.01
CA GLN A 46 5.65 11.41 -0.40
C GLN A 46 5.80 9.97 -0.91
N TYR A 47 4.75 9.38 -1.50
CA TYR A 47 4.76 8.00 -2.01
C TYR A 47 4.77 7.90 -3.55
N CYS A 48 4.91 9.04 -4.26
CA CYS A 48 4.83 9.16 -5.73
C CYS A 48 3.47 8.89 -6.43
N TYR A 49 2.31 8.98 -5.77
CA TYR A 49 1.00 9.00 -6.45
C TYR A 49 0.36 10.39 -6.28
N GLN A 50 -0.25 10.89 -7.34
CA GLN A 50 -0.76 12.26 -7.36
C GLN A 50 -2.17 12.39 -6.78
N ASP A 51 -2.92 11.29 -6.72
CA ASP A 51 -4.30 11.26 -6.24
C ASP A 51 -4.69 9.85 -5.72
N LEU A 52 -5.83 9.76 -5.03
CA LEU A 52 -6.39 8.49 -4.55
C LEU A 52 -6.76 7.51 -5.69
N PRO A 53 -7.33 7.94 -6.84
CA PRO A 53 -7.57 7.06 -7.98
C PRO A 53 -6.31 6.34 -8.48
N MET A 54 -5.17 7.02 -8.57
CA MET A 54 -3.91 6.45 -8.99
C MET A 54 -3.43 5.39 -7.99
N LEU A 55 -3.56 5.66 -6.68
CA LEU A 55 -3.32 4.67 -5.64
C LEU A 55 -4.22 3.44 -5.79
N PHE A 56 -5.54 3.62 -5.94
CA PHE A 56 -6.46 2.48 -6.11
C PHE A 56 -6.18 1.69 -7.39
N ARG A 57 -5.76 2.36 -8.47
CA ARG A 57 -5.32 1.69 -9.70
C ARG A 57 -4.04 0.88 -9.46
N PHE A 58 -3.05 1.48 -8.79
CA PHE A 58 -1.81 0.79 -8.40
C PHE A 58 -2.12 -0.47 -7.59
N LEU A 59 -2.93 -0.35 -6.54
CA LEU A 59 -3.35 -1.47 -5.69
C LEU A 59 -4.02 -2.57 -6.51
N ARG A 60 -4.97 -2.20 -7.38
CA ARG A 60 -5.68 -3.17 -8.23
C ARG A 60 -4.74 -3.89 -9.20
N LEU A 61 -3.83 -3.16 -9.86
CA LEU A 61 -2.85 -3.72 -10.80
C LEU A 61 -1.88 -4.69 -10.11
N HIS A 62 -1.51 -4.38 -8.87
CA HIS A 62 -0.63 -5.22 -8.04
C HIS A 62 -1.39 -6.29 -7.26
N GLY A 63 -2.67 -6.53 -7.55
CA GLY A 63 -3.44 -7.63 -6.96
C GLY A 63 -3.85 -7.42 -5.50
N PHE A 64 -3.75 -6.20 -4.96
CA PHE A 64 -4.36 -5.87 -3.69
C PHE A 64 -5.88 -5.94 -3.81
N THR A 65 -6.51 -6.45 -2.76
CA THR A 65 -7.95 -6.60 -2.67
C THR A 65 -8.48 -5.81 -1.50
N LYS A 66 -9.64 -5.16 -1.70
CA LYS A 66 -10.36 -4.53 -0.61
C LYS A 66 -10.90 -5.61 0.34
N VAL A 67 -10.70 -5.44 1.64
CA VAL A 67 -11.21 -6.36 2.67
C VAL A 67 -12.73 -6.15 2.79
N LYS A 68 -13.49 -7.23 2.58
CA LYS A 68 -14.96 -7.20 2.68
C LYS A 68 -15.38 -7.07 4.14
N GLY A 69 -16.39 -6.23 4.40
CA GLY A 69 -16.95 -6.03 5.75
C GLY A 69 -16.22 -4.98 6.60
N SER A 70 -15.11 -4.41 6.11
CA SER A 70 -14.47 -3.27 6.77
C SER A 70 -15.29 -2.00 6.54
N ARG A 71 -15.56 -1.24 7.61
CA ARG A 71 -16.21 0.08 7.54
C ARG A 71 -15.31 1.12 6.90
N HIS A 72 -14.00 0.90 6.97
CA HIS A 72 -12.97 1.77 6.43
C HIS A 72 -12.39 1.20 5.13
N LEU A 73 -11.57 2.00 4.47
CA LEU A 73 -10.89 1.60 3.24
C LEU A 73 -9.69 0.72 3.58
N GLU A 74 -9.96 -0.56 3.75
CA GLU A 74 -8.95 -1.55 4.07
C GLU A 74 -8.55 -2.37 2.83
N PHE A 75 -7.24 -2.46 2.60
CA PHE A 75 -6.65 -3.20 1.49
C PHE A 75 -5.58 -4.16 2.00
N GLY A 76 -5.59 -5.37 1.45
CA GLY A 76 -4.60 -6.39 1.77
C GLY A 76 -4.20 -7.18 0.53
N HIS A 77 -3.07 -7.85 0.62
CA HIS A 77 -2.58 -8.74 -0.41
C HIS A 77 -2.23 -10.09 0.22
N LYS A 78 -2.76 -11.19 -0.35
CA LYS A 78 -2.74 -12.52 0.28
C LYS A 78 -1.34 -13.10 0.53
N LYS A 79 -0.38 -12.78 -0.35
CA LYS A 79 0.95 -13.42 -0.36
C LYS A 79 2.11 -12.46 -0.11
N TYR A 80 2.09 -11.30 -0.74
CA TYR A 80 3.24 -10.40 -0.83
C TYR A 80 3.12 -9.12 0.02
N PHE A 81 2.31 -9.12 1.09
CA PHE A 81 2.17 -7.95 1.95
C PHE A 81 1.93 -8.35 3.40
N ALA A 82 2.84 -7.95 4.27
CA ALA A 82 2.75 -8.19 5.72
C ALA A 82 3.70 -7.24 6.46
N ARG A 83 3.30 -6.72 7.61
CA ARG A 83 4.12 -5.81 8.41
C ARG A 83 5.48 -6.43 8.73
N GLY A 84 6.54 -5.64 8.63
CA GLY A 84 7.91 -6.07 8.89
C GLY A 84 8.56 -6.91 7.77
N HIS A 85 7.87 -7.11 6.64
CA HIS A 85 8.35 -7.90 5.51
C HIS A 85 8.38 -7.12 4.18
N PRO A 86 9.17 -6.01 4.09
CA PRO A 86 9.25 -5.19 2.88
C PRO A 86 9.77 -5.97 1.65
N GLU A 87 10.59 -7.00 1.86
CA GLU A 87 11.12 -7.89 0.80
C GLU A 87 10.01 -8.61 0.01
N LEU A 88 8.82 -8.73 0.59
CA LEU A 88 7.67 -9.28 -0.12
C LEU A 88 7.17 -8.35 -1.23
N MET A 89 7.30 -7.03 -1.06
CA MET A 89 6.88 -6.05 -2.06
C MET A 89 7.77 -6.12 -3.30
N GLU A 90 9.07 -6.39 -3.13
CA GLU A 90 9.99 -6.61 -4.26
C GLU A 90 9.55 -7.82 -5.11
N LYS A 91 9.23 -8.93 -4.44
CA LYS A 91 8.74 -10.14 -5.10
C LYS A 91 7.43 -9.90 -5.87
N LEU A 92 6.56 -9.06 -5.33
CA LEU A 92 5.33 -8.65 -6.01
C LEU A 92 5.63 -7.89 -7.31
N GLN A 93 6.52 -6.90 -7.25
CA GLN A 93 6.89 -6.11 -8.44
C GLN A 93 7.48 -6.98 -9.55
N LEU A 94 8.36 -7.93 -9.19
CA LEU A 94 8.91 -8.90 -10.14
C LEU A 94 7.81 -9.75 -10.78
N GLU A 95 6.88 -10.30 -9.99
CA GLU A 95 5.79 -11.13 -10.52
C GLU A 95 4.84 -10.33 -11.43
N VAL A 96 4.54 -9.08 -11.07
CA VAL A 96 3.72 -8.18 -11.89
C VAL A 96 4.42 -7.86 -13.21
N ALA A 97 5.72 -7.55 -13.19
CA ALA A 97 6.50 -7.28 -14.40
C ALA A 97 6.51 -8.49 -15.35
N GLU A 98 6.72 -9.70 -14.84
CA GLU A 98 6.68 -10.94 -15.63
C GLU A 98 5.29 -11.21 -16.22
N LYS A 99 4.22 -10.89 -15.49
CA LYS A 99 2.84 -10.98 -16.00
C LYS A 99 2.55 -9.98 -17.11
N ILE A 100 3.09 -8.77 -17.03
CA ILE A 100 2.93 -7.74 -18.05
C ILE A 100 3.66 -8.18 -19.33
N LYS A 101 4.91 -8.65 -19.23
CA LYS A 101 5.70 -9.16 -20.37
C LYS A 101 4.99 -10.30 -21.11
N LYS A 102 4.34 -11.22 -20.39
CA LYS A 102 3.62 -12.36 -21.00
C LYS A 102 2.30 -11.99 -21.68
N LYS A 103 1.81 -10.76 -21.48
CA LYS A 103 0.57 -10.25 -22.09
C LYS A 103 0.82 -9.26 -23.23
N ALA A 104 2.07 -8.85 -23.43
CA ALA A 104 2.52 -8.04 -24.57
C ALA A 104 2.96 -8.97 -25.71
#